data_AF-A0A0S8CL47-F1
#
_entry.id   AF-A0A0S8CL47-F1
#
_cell.length_a   1.000
_cell.length_b   1.000
_cell.length_c   1.000
_cell.angle_alpha   90.00
_cell.angle_beta   90.00
_cell.angle_gamma   90.00
#
_symmetry.space_group_name_H-M   'P 1'
#
loop_
_entity.id
_entity.type
_entity.pdbx_description
1 polymer ?
#
loop_
_entity_poly.entity_id
_entity_poly.type
_entity_poly.pdbx_seq_one_letter_code
_entity_poly.pdbx_strand_id
1 'polypeptide(L)'
;MAPDLLAILCCPETKQEVCLLESAVVERLNQRISKGELKAKGGQPVTEKIDGGLLRKDKTVAYPIRDQIPIMLIEEGILVEESDLSPA
;
A
#
# COMPACT_ATOMS: atom_id res chain seq x y z
N MET A 1 22.09 1.91 26.67
CA MET A 1 21.99 3.26 26.07
C MET A 1 21.55 3.03 24.64
N ALA A 2 20.29 3.32 24.32
CA ALA A 2 19.64 3.00 23.06
C ALA A 2 20.25 3.85 21.93
N PRO A 3 21.04 3.27 21.02
CA PRO A 3 21.53 4.02 19.89
C PRO A 3 20.36 4.21 18.92
N ASP A 4 20.14 5.46 18.55
CA ASP A 4 19.81 5.89 17.20
C ASP A 4 19.26 4.83 16.25
N LEU A 5 18.05 5.07 15.74
CA LEU A 5 17.73 5.03 14.31
C LEU A 5 16.21 4.99 14.15
N LEU A 6 15.61 6.18 14.19
CA LEU A 6 14.44 6.52 13.37
C LEU A 6 14.82 6.39 11.88
N ALA A 7 15.20 5.19 11.44
CA ALA A 7 15.55 4.92 10.06
C ALA A 7 14.27 4.54 9.30
N ILE A 8 13.70 5.56 8.64
CA ILE A 8 13.21 5.46 7.26
C ILE A 8 12.10 4.40 7.06
N LEU A 9 10.82 4.80 7.21
CA LEU A 9 9.59 4.10 6.78
C LEU A 9 9.74 2.59 6.48
N CYS A 10 9.51 1.74 7.48
CA CYS A 10 9.39 0.29 7.32
C CYS A 10 7.99 -0.19 7.70
N CYS A 11 7.53 -1.28 7.09
CA CYS A 11 6.25 -1.93 7.34
C CYS A 11 6.07 -2.25 8.85
N PRO A 12 4.97 -1.84 9.50
CA PRO A 12 4.79 -1.95 10.94
C PRO A 12 4.68 -3.40 11.44
N GLU A 13 4.31 -4.34 10.57
CA GLU A 13 4.12 -5.76 10.93
C GLU A 13 5.42 -6.56 10.84
N THR A 14 6.23 -6.32 9.81
CA THR A 14 7.35 -7.21 9.46
C THR A 14 8.68 -6.51 9.35
N LYS A 15 8.71 -5.19 9.55
CA LYS A 15 9.88 -4.32 9.37
C LYS A 15 10.53 -4.41 7.99
N GLN A 16 9.78 -4.88 6.99
CA GLN A 16 10.21 -4.84 5.61
C GLN A 16 10.20 -3.42 5.06
N GLU A 17 11.07 -3.15 4.10
CA GLU A 17 11.08 -1.89 3.36
C GLU A 17 9.77 -1.70 2.59
N VAL A 18 9.33 -0.45 2.49
CA VAL A 18 8.20 -0.04 1.65
C VAL A 18 8.68 0.98 0.62
N CYS A 19 8.15 0.90 -0.60
CA CYS A 19 8.45 1.81 -1.70
C CYS A 19 7.19 2.57 -2.11
N LEU A 20 7.33 3.83 -2.48
CA LEU A 20 6.25 4.59 -3.11
C LEU A 20 5.83 3.93 -4.42
N LEU A 21 4.52 3.76 -4.59
CA LEU A 21 3.92 3.36 -5.84
C LEU A 21 4.02 4.48 -6.87
N GLU A 22 4.28 4.10 -8.11
CA GLU A 22 4.19 5.01 -9.24
C GLU A 22 2.74 5.39 -9.52
N SER A 23 2.52 6.61 -10.01
CA SER A 23 1.19 7.15 -10.32
C SER A 23 0.38 6.25 -11.25
N ALA A 24 1.04 5.58 -12.21
CA ALA A 24 0.41 4.63 -13.11
C ALA A 24 -0.18 3.41 -12.38
N VAL A 25 0.53 2.90 -11.37
CA VAL A 25 0.04 1.77 -10.54
C VAL A 25 -1.10 2.24 -9.64
N VAL A 26 -0.98 3.43 -9.05
CA VAL A 26 -2.03 4.04 -8.21
C VAL A 26 -3.33 4.18 -9.00
N GLU A 27 -3.26 4.64 -10.25
CA GLU A 27 -4.44 4.77 -11.11
C GLU A 27 -5.08 3.41 -11.41
N ARG A 28 -4.28 2.37 -11.68
CA ARG A 28 -4.80 1.00 -11.86
C ARG A 28 -5.46 0.45 -10.61
N LEU A 29 -4.84 0.65 -9.44
CA LEU A 29 -5.44 0.25 -8.17
C LEU A 29 -6.77 0.98 -7.98
N ASN A 30 -6.83 2.29 -8.22
CA ASN A 30 -8.07 3.06 -8.17
C ASN A 30 -9.16 2.55 -9.13
N GLN A 31 -8.79 2.06 -10.32
CA GLN A 31 -9.75 1.41 -11.23
C GLN A 31 -10.29 0.10 -10.65
N ARG A 32 -9.44 -0.75 -10.05
CA ARG A 32 -9.87 -2.00 -9.40
C ARG A 32 -10.68 -1.75 -8.12
N ILE A 33 -10.33 -0.74 -7.34
CA ILE A 33 -11.11 -0.24 -6.19
C ILE A 33 -12.52 0.12 -6.66
N SER A 34 -12.62 0.89 -7.76
CA SER A 34 -13.93 1.28 -8.31
C SER A 34 -14.75 0.10 -8.84
N LYS A 35 -14.11 -1.00 -9.23
CA LYS A 35 -14.78 -2.25 -9.60
C LYS A 35 -15.13 -3.13 -8.40
N GLY A 36 -14.66 -2.79 -7.20
CA GLY A 36 -14.83 -3.59 -5.98
C GLY A 36 -14.00 -4.88 -5.97
N GLU A 37 -12.91 -4.93 -6.74
CA GLU A 37 -12.06 -6.13 -6.87
C GLU A 37 -10.96 -6.17 -5.80
N LEU A 38 -10.59 -5.03 -5.21
CA LEU A 38 -9.57 -4.97 -4.17
C LEU A 38 -10.15 -5.16 -2.77
N LYS A 39 -9.38 -5.84 -1.93
CA LYS A 39 -9.70 -6.06 -0.52
C LYS A 39 -8.53 -5.60 0.34
N ALA A 40 -8.87 -4.99 1.46
CA ALA A 40 -7.94 -4.69 2.52
C ALA A 40 -7.59 -6.00 3.27
N LYS A 41 -6.45 -6.02 3.94
CA LYS A 41 -5.94 -7.17 4.69
C LYS A 41 -6.86 -7.55 5.84
N GLY A 42 -7.60 -6.58 6.39
CA GLY A 42 -8.70 -6.80 7.35
C GLY A 42 -9.91 -7.54 6.78
N GLY A 43 -9.92 -7.84 5.47
CA GLY A 43 -10.99 -8.56 4.77
C GLY A 43 -12.11 -7.65 4.25
N GLN A 44 -12.06 -6.35 4.53
CA GLN A 44 -13.03 -5.38 4.03
C GLN A 44 -12.74 -4.98 2.58
N PRO A 45 -13.76 -4.76 1.73
CA PRO A 45 -13.54 -4.28 0.37
C PRO A 45 -13.03 -2.84 0.39
N VAL A 46 -12.01 -2.56 -0.43
CA VAL A 46 -11.51 -1.20 -0.59
C VAL A 46 -12.46 -0.48 -1.54
N THR A 47 -13.17 0.52 -1.02
CA THR A 47 -14.12 1.35 -1.79
C THR A 47 -13.61 2.78 -1.95
N GLU A 48 -12.60 3.14 -1.18
CA GLU A 48 -12.06 4.48 -1.11
C GLU A 48 -10.81 4.61 -1.99
N LYS A 49 -10.79 5.63 -2.84
CA LYS A 49 -9.64 5.90 -3.72
C LYS A 49 -8.45 6.39 -2.91
N ILE A 50 -7.28 6.23 -3.50
CA ILE A 50 -6.00 6.56 -2.88
C ILE A 50 -5.26 7.58 -3.75
N ASP A 51 -4.60 8.55 -3.11
CA ASP A 51 -3.77 9.55 -3.78
C ASP A 51 -2.39 8.98 -4.16
N GLY A 52 -1.94 8.00 -3.36
CA GLY A 52 -0.72 7.25 -3.59
C GLY A 52 -0.74 5.95 -2.80
N GLY A 53 0.35 5.19 -2.85
CA GLY A 53 0.48 4.03 -1.98
C GLY A 53 1.94 3.70 -1.67
N LEU A 54 2.15 3.01 -0.56
CA LEU A 54 3.42 2.44 -0.16
C LEU A 54 3.35 0.93 -0.35
N LEU A 55 3.99 0.44 -1.41
CA LEU A 55 4.12 -0.97 -1.70
C LEU A 55 5.17 -1.60 -0.81
N ARG A 56 4.80 -2.67 -0.12
CA ARG A 56 5.76 -3.47 0.63
C ARG A 56 6.69 -4.23 -0.32
N LYS A 57 7.94 -4.44 0.09
CA LYS A 57 8.98 -5.12 -0.71
C LYS A 57 8.56 -6.49 -1.27
N ASP A 58 7.68 -7.20 -0.58
CA ASP A 58 7.13 -8.48 -1.00
C ASP A 58 6.06 -8.37 -2.10
N LYS A 59 5.65 -7.14 -2.46
CA LYS A 59 4.67 -6.85 -3.50
C LYS A 59 3.28 -7.49 -3.29
N THR A 60 2.96 -7.84 -2.04
CA THR A 60 1.66 -8.47 -1.70
C THR A 60 0.69 -7.48 -1.04
N VAL A 61 1.22 -6.44 -0.40
CA VAL A 61 0.44 -5.45 0.35
C VAL A 61 0.91 -4.03 -0.03
N ALA A 62 -0.04 -3.15 -0.30
CA ALA A 62 0.17 -1.73 -0.48
C ALA A 62 -0.58 -0.93 0.58
N TYR A 63 0.11 -0.06 1.31
CA TYR A 63 -0.54 0.86 2.25
C TYR A 63 -1.02 2.11 1.51
N PRO A 64 -2.31 2.48 1.62
CA PRO A 64 -2.83 3.62 0.92
C PRO A 64 -2.28 4.93 1.50
N ILE A 65 -2.06 5.92 0.63
CA ILE A 65 -1.81 7.31 1.01
C ILE A 65 -3.08 8.09 0.69
N ARG A 66 -3.68 8.73 1.70
CA ARG A 66 -4.86 9.58 1.56
C ARG A 66 -4.52 10.94 2.13
N ASP A 67 -4.84 12.02 1.41
CA ASP A 67 -4.55 13.39 1.85
C ASP A 67 -3.05 13.61 2.11
N GLN A 68 -2.19 12.96 1.31
CA GLN A 68 -0.73 12.87 1.52
C GLN A 68 -0.27 12.21 2.83
N ILE A 69 -1.18 11.57 3.58
CA ILE A 69 -0.88 10.85 4.81
C ILE A 69 -0.86 9.34 4.52
N PRO A 70 0.27 8.64 4.75
CA PRO A 70 0.35 7.20 4.61
C PRO A 70 -0.39 6.50 5.75
N ILE A 71 -1.42 5.73 5.41
CA ILE A 71 -2.18 4.93 6.35
C ILE A 71 -1.41 3.62 6.62
N MET A 72 -0.55 3.64 7.64
CA MET A 72 0.23 2.47 8.08
C MET A 72 -0.57 1.57 9.03
N LEU A 73 -1.85 1.31 8.74
CA LEU A 73 -2.66 0.35 9.47
C LEU A 73 -2.63 -0.99 8.75
N ILE A 74 -2.36 -2.06 9.50
CA ILE A 74 -2.26 -3.41 8.96
C ILE A 74 -3.58 -3.82 8.30
N GLU A 75 -4.70 -3.51 8.93
CA GLU A 75 -6.05 -3.84 8.46
C GLU A 75 -6.42 -3.12 7.17
N GLU A 76 -5.93 -1.89 6.98
CA GLU A 76 -6.12 -1.06 5.77
C GLU A 76 -5.15 -1.41 4.63
N GLY A 77 -4.17 -2.30 4.87
CA GLY A 77 -3.23 -2.71 3.83
C GLY A 77 -3.96 -3.35 2.65
N ILE A 78 -3.86 -2.76 1.48
CA ILE A 78 -4.54 -3.22 0.27
C ILE A 78 -3.78 -4.44 -0.26
N LEU A 79 -4.47 -5.56 -0.45
CA LEU A 79 -3.89 -6.72 -1.12
C LEU A 79 -3.74 -6.40 -2.61
N VAL A 80 -2.51 -6.50 -3.09
CA VAL A 80 -2.15 -6.23 -4.49
C VAL A 80 -1.49 -7.45 -5.10
N GLU A 81 -1.65 -7.60 -6.42
CA GLU A 81 -1.09 -8.72 -7.17
C GLU A 81 0.00 -8.21 -8.12
N GLU A 82 0.89 -9.10 -8.56
CA GLU A 82 1.96 -8.73 -9.51
C GLU A 82 1.41 -8.16 -10.84
N SER A 83 0.20 -8.57 -11.22
CA SER A 83 -0.55 -8.05 -12.36
C SER A 83 -0.88 -6.55 -12.24
N ASP A 84 -1.04 -6.03 -11.01
CA ASP A 84 -1.29 -4.61 -10.77
C ASP A 84 -0.03 -3.76 -10.93
N LEU A 85 1.12 -4.37 -10.64
CA LEU A 85 2.42 -3.70 -10.52
C LEU A 85 3.22 -3.69 -11.82
N SER A 86 2.84 -4.51 -12.80
CA SER A 86 3.53 -4.61 -14.08
C SER A 86 3.18 -3.42 -14.98
N PRO A 87 4.14 -2.55 -15.38
CA PRO A 87 3.88 -1.56 -16.41
C PRO A 87 3.63 -2.32 -17.72
N ALA A 88 2.44 -2.13 -18.31
CA ALA A 88 2.10 -2.68 -19.62
C ALA A 88 2.51 -1.69 -20.70
#